data_AF-A0A4V1QV07-F1
#
_entry.id   AF-A0A4V1QV07-F1
#
_cell.length_a   1.000
_cell.length_b   1.000
_cell.length_c   1.000
_cell.angle_alpha   90.00
_cell.angle_beta   90.00
_cell.angle_gamma   90.00
#
_symmetry.space_group_name_H-M   'P 1'
#
loop_
_entity.id
_entity.type
_entity.pdbx_description
1 polymer ?
#
loop_
_entity_poly.entity_id
_entity_poly.type
_entity_poly.pdbx_seq_one_letter_code
_entity_poly.pdbx_strand_id
1 'polypeptide(L)'
;MKRTVEEKYQYNKKRKGLFASGYCMGVNLYRDYPKQDEEGKMLSQALVNVAKVRAREGQQFSKGLLCGYRDKANERKKNLSFSSKQAPCRGNK
;
A
#
# COMPACT_ATOMS: atom_id res chain seq x y z
N MET A 1 3.31 9.91 -17.84
CA MET A 1 2.71 8.66 -17.30
C MET A 1 2.98 8.54 -15.80
N LYS A 2 1.97 8.32 -14.96
CA LYS A 2 2.18 7.95 -13.55
C LYS A 2 2.54 6.46 -13.50
N ARG A 3 3.71 6.14 -12.95
CA ARG A 3 4.14 4.74 -12.78
C ARG A 3 3.19 3.96 -11.89
N THR A 4 2.95 2.69 -12.23
CA THR A 4 2.11 1.77 -11.43
C THR A 4 2.78 1.44 -10.09
N VAL A 5 2.01 0.92 -9.13
CA VAL A 5 2.61 0.48 -7.86
C VAL A 5 3.58 -0.68 -8.09
N GLU A 6 3.31 -1.54 -9.08
CA GLU A 6 4.19 -2.64 -9.47
C GLU A 6 5.52 -2.14 -10.05
N GLU A 7 5.49 -1.16 -10.95
CA GLU A 7 6.72 -0.56 -11.50
C GLU A 7 7.57 0.09 -10.41
N LYS A 8 6.92 0.77 -9.44
CA LYS A 8 7.61 1.35 -8.28
C LYS A 8 8.16 0.27 -7.36
N TYR A 9 7.43 -0.82 -7.15
CA TYR A 9 7.88 -1.95 -6.34
C TYR A 9 9.14 -2.57 -6.95
N GLN A 10 9.12 -2.88 -8.24
CA GLN A 10 10.28 -3.47 -8.93
C GLN A 10 11.48 -2.52 -8.94
N TYR A 11 11.23 -1.21 -9.12
CA TYR A 11 12.28 -0.20 -9.00
C TYR A 11 12.94 -0.19 -7.61
N ASN A 12 12.13 -0.16 -6.55
CA ASN A 12 12.63 -0.17 -5.17
C ASN A 12 13.26 -1.53 -4.78
N LYS A 13 12.74 -2.65 -5.30
CA LYS A 13 13.33 -3.98 -5.06
C LYS A 13 14.75 -4.09 -5.61
N LYS A 14 15.02 -3.47 -6.76
CA LYS A 14 16.37 -3.40 -7.36
C LYS A 14 17.30 -2.46 -6.60
N ARG A 15 16.74 -1.41 -5.97
CA ARG A 15 17.51 -0.38 -5.27
C ARG A 15 17.71 -0.78 -3.81
N LYS A 16 18.93 -1.16 -3.43
CA LYS A 16 19.25 -1.47 -2.04
C LYS A 16 19.25 -0.17 -1.22
N GLY A 17 18.36 -0.05 -0.22
CA GLY A 17 18.29 1.11 0.66
C GLY A 17 17.14 1.01 1.67
N LEU A 18 17.28 1.65 2.84
CA LEU A 18 16.31 1.57 3.94
C LEU A 18 14.90 1.98 3.52
N PHE A 19 14.78 3.08 2.77
CA PHE A 19 13.51 3.52 2.22
C PHE A 19 12.91 2.49 1.25
N ALA A 20 13.74 1.96 0.35
CA ALA A 20 13.30 1.05 -0.70
C ALA A 20 12.82 -0.30 -0.12
N SER A 21 13.53 -0.84 0.87
CA SER A 21 13.10 -2.00 1.65
C SER A 21 11.79 -1.74 2.38
N GLY A 22 11.68 -0.58 3.04
CA GLY A 22 10.43 -0.16 3.70
C GLY A 22 9.27 -0.10 2.72
N TYR A 23 9.47 0.52 1.54
CA TYR A 23 8.45 0.62 0.49
C TYR A 23 7.95 -0.76 0.05
N CYS A 24 8.85 -1.70 -0.21
CA CYS A 24 8.49 -3.06 -0.61
C CYS A 24 7.70 -3.77 0.49
N MET A 25 8.10 -3.61 1.75
CA MET A 25 7.37 -4.16 2.90
C MET A 25 5.97 -3.56 3.02
N GLY A 26 5.82 -2.24 2.89
CA GLY A 26 4.52 -1.57 2.97
C GLY A 26 3.53 -2.03 1.90
N VAL A 27 4.02 -2.24 0.67
CA VAL A 27 3.22 -2.81 -0.43
C VAL A 27 2.73 -4.23 -0.11
N ASN A 28 3.64 -5.08 0.35
CA ASN A 28 3.31 -6.47 0.71
C ASN A 28 2.35 -6.52 1.91
N LEU A 29 2.59 -5.70 2.93
CA LEU A 29 1.75 -5.61 4.13
C LEU A 29 0.29 -5.30 3.76
N TYR A 30 0.06 -4.32 2.88
CA TYR A 30 -1.30 -4.01 2.42
C TYR A 30 -1.92 -5.13 1.58
N ARG A 31 -1.12 -5.76 0.71
CA ARG A 31 -1.57 -6.85 -0.17
C ARG A 31 -2.02 -8.07 0.63
N ASP A 32 -1.32 -8.36 1.70
CA ASP A 32 -1.51 -9.58 2.50
C ASP A 32 -2.48 -9.33 3.68
N TYR A 33 -2.72 -8.08 4.08
CA TYR A 33 -3.71 -7.69 5.09
C TYR A 33 -5.10 -8.37 4.99
N PRO A 34 -5.77 -8.45 3.82
CA PRO A 34 -7.07 -9.13 3.73
C PRO A 34 -6.99 -10.65 3.90
N LYS A 35 -5.80 -11.24 3.75
CA LYS A 35 -5.55 -12.69 3.91
C LYS A 35 -5.16 -13.08 5.33
N GLN A 36 -4.83 -12.09 6.17
CA GLN A 36 -4.44 -12.30 7.56
C GLN A 36 -5.66 -12.60 8.44
N ASP A 37 -5.40 -13.34 9.50
CA ASP A 37 -6.27 -13.55 10.65
C ASP A 37 -6.39 -12.27 11.52
N GLU A 38 -7.22 -12.30 12.55
CA GLU A 38 -7.43 -11.12 13.41
C GLU A 38 -6.14 -10.65 14.08
N GLU A 39 -5.31 -11.58 14.56
CA GLU A 39 -4.00 -11.28 15.14
C GLU A 39 -3.07 -10.64 14.12
N GLY A 40 -2.96 -11.20 12.92
CA GLY A 40 -2.16 -10.62 11.84
C GLY A 40 -2.62 -9.22 11.46
N LYS A 41 -3.93 -8.96 11.44
CA LYS A 41 -4.48 -7.62 11.19
C LYS A 41 -4.14 -6.64 12.30
N MET A 42 -4.23 -7.06 13.57
CA MET A 42 -3.83 -6.24 14.72
C MET A 42 -2.35 -5.87 14.66
N LEU A 43 -1.47 -6.85 14.37
CA LEU A 43 -0.03 -6.63 14.23
C LEU A 43 0.29 -5.70 13.07
N SER A 44 -0.34 -5.89 11.91
CA SER A 44 -0.19 -5.00 10.75
C SER A 44 -0.59 -3.57 11.10
N GLN A 45 -1.67 -3.39 11.86
CA GLN A 45 -2.13 -2.07 12.26
C GLN A 45 -1.21 -1.43 13.31
N ALA A 46 -0.72 -2.20 14.27
CA ALA A 46 0.30 -1.76 15.24
C ALA A 46 1.58 -1.31 14.53
N LEU A 47 2.04 -2.09 13.54
CA LEU A 47 3.22 -1.76 12.74
C LEU A 47 3.05 -0.43 11.99
N VAL A 48 1.90 -0.20 11.37
CA VAL A 48 1.58 1.07 10.69
C VAL A 48 1.55 2.23 11.69
N ASN A 49 0.98 2.03 12.88
CA ASN A 49 0.92 3.06 13.92
C ASN A 49 2.33 3.44 14.43
N VAL A 50 3.18 2.46 14.70
CA VAL A 50 4.58 2.71 15.09
C VAL A 50 5.34 3.39 13.95
N ALA A 51 5.18 2.92 12.71
CA ALA A 51 5.81 3.52 11.55
C ALA A 51 5.38 4.99 11.36
N LYS A 52 4.14 5.35 11.69
CA LYS A 52 3.65 6.74 11.64
C LYS A 52 4.45 7.66 12.57
N VAL A 53 4.80 7.20 13.77
CA VAL A 53 5.62 7.96 14.72
C VAL A 53 7.06 8.05 14.20
N ARG A 54 7.67 6.91 13.88
CA ARG A 54 9.06 6.82 13.40
C ARG A 54 9.32 7.58 12.09
N ALA A 55 8.33 7.63 11.20
CA ALA A 55 8.43 8.41 9.97
C ALA A 55 8.53 9.91 10.22
N ARG A 56 7.87 10.42 11.29
CA ARG A 56 7.96 11.82 11.71
C ARG A 56 9.33 12.14 12.30
N GLU A 57 9.92 11.20 13.04
CA GLU A 57 11.30 11.26 13.55
C GLU A 57 12.37 11.18 12.44
N GLY A 58 11.96 11.00 11.18
CA GLY A 58 12.87 10.99 10.05
C GLY A 58 13.33 9.61 9.60
N GLN A 59 12.88 8.52 10.25
CA GLN A 59 13.31 7.17 9.92
C GLN A 59 12.91 6.80 8.47
N GLN A 60 13.91 6.56 7.63
CA GLN A 60 13.71 6.31 6.19
C GLN A 60 12.89 5.06 5.91
N PHE A 61 13.08 4.00 6.71
CA PHE A 61 12.34 2.75 6.58
C PHE A 61 10.84 2.97 6.77
N SER A 62 10.43 3.58 7.88
CA SER A 62 9.02 3.86 8.14
C SER A 62 8.40 4.81 7.12
N LYS A 63 9.15 5.81 6.62
CA LYS A 63 8.69 6.64 5.50
C LYS A 63 8.41 5.78 4.26
N GLY A 64 9.31 4.87 3.93
CA GLY A 64 9.14 3.90 2.84
C GLY A 64 7.88 3.05 3.03
N LEU A 65 7.73 2.43 4.20
CA LEU A 65 6.60 1.56 4.55
C LEU A 65 5.26 2.27 4.37
N LEU A 66 5.11 3.48 4.92
CA LEU A 66 3.86 4.24 4.80
C LEU A 66 3.59 4.66 3.35
N CYS A 67 4.61 5.03 2.58
CA CYS A 67 4.47 5.36 1.16
C CYS A 67 3.99 4.14 0.36
N GLY A 68 4.59 2.97 0.54
CA GLY A 68 4.20 1.74 -0.15
C GLY A 68 2.78 1.30 0.20
N TYR A 69 2.45 1.31 1.49
CA TYR A 69 1.12 0.98 2.00
C TYR A 69 0.03 1.91 1.42
N ARG A 70 0.30 3.22 1.40
CA ARG A 70 -0.63 4.23 0.86
C ARG A 70 -0.79 4.12 -0.65
N ASP A 71 0.28 3.90 -1.39
CA ASP A 71 0.24 3.74 -2.84
C ASP A 71 -0.64 2.56 -3.24
N LYS A 72 -0.50 1.42 -2.56
CA LYS A 72 -1.34 0.24 -2.82
C LYS A 72 -2.80 0.48 -2.46
N ALA A 73 -3.08 1.16 -1.35
CA ALA A 73 -4.44 1.56 -0.98
C ALA A 73 -5.09 2.50 -2.00
N ASN A 74 -4.32 3.47 -2.53
CA ASN A 74 -4.79 4.38 -3.57
C ASN A 74 -5.05 3.66 -4.89
N GLU A 75 -4.21 2.69 -5.26
CA GLU A 75 -4.41 1.84 -6.44
C GLU A 75 -5.72 1.04 -6.32
N ARG A 76 -5.98 0.42 -5.16
CA ARG A 76 -7.26 -0.24 -4.89
C ARG A 76 -8.46 0.71 -5.06
N LYS A 77 -8.37 1.92 -4.48
CA LYS A 77 -9.44 2.92 -4.58
C LYS A 77 -9.68 3.36 -6.03
N LYS A 78 -8.62 3.55 -6.81
CA LYS A 78 -8.73 3.89 -8.23
C LYS A 78 -9.43 2.78 -9.03
N ASN A 79 -9.04 1.53 -8.80
CA ASN A 79 -9.65 0.39 -9.48
C ASN A 79 -11.13 0.23 -9.12
N LEU A 80 -11.49 0.43 -7.85
CA LEU A 80 -12.89 0.49 -7.40
C LEU A 80 -13.68 1.62 -8.09
N SER A 81 -13.10 2.82 -8.16
CA SER A 81 -13.76 3.98 -8.78
C SER A 81 -13.92 3.86 -10.30
N PHE A 82 -13.10 3.03 -10.95
CA PHE A 82 -13.22 2.74 -12.37
C PHE A 82 -14.32 1.71 -12.64
N SER A 83 -14.41 0.67 -11.79
CA SER A 83 -15.48 -0.32 -11.85
C SER A 83 -16.87 0.29 -11.61
N SER A 84 -17.00 1.22 -10.66
CA SER A 84 -18.27 1.91 -10.40
C SER A 84 -18.71 2.83 -11.56
N LYS A 85 -17.79 3.29 -12.41
CA LYS A 85 -18.09 4.10 -13.60
C LYS A 85 -18.45 3.26 -14.83
N GLN A 86 -18.13 1.97 -14.82
CA GLN A 86 -18.47 1.03 -15.88
C GLN A 86 -19.75 0.22 -15.61
N ALA A 87 -20.43 0.43 -14.47
CA ALA A 87 -21.72 -0.19 -14.23
C ALA A 87 -22.69 0.27 -15.34
N PRO A 88 -23.15 -0.62 -16.25
CA PRO A 88 -24.20 -0.25 -17.18
C PRO A 88 -25.42 0.07 -16.33
N CYS A 89 -26.06 1.21 -16.61
CA CYS A 89 -27.39 1.53 -16.10
C CYS A 89 -28.28 0.30 -16.35
N ARG A 90 -28.55 -0.50 -15.31
CA ARG A 90 -29.53 -1.58 -15.40
C ARG A 90 -30.86 -0.88 -15.65
N GLY A 91 -31.30 -0.92 -16.92
CA GLY A 91 -32.58 -0.38 -17.33
C GLY A 91 -33.67 -0.99 -16.46
N ASN A 92 -34.51 -0.11 -15.90
CA ASN A 92 -35.78 -0.48 -15.32
C ASN A 92 -36.57 -1.32 -16.33
N LYS A 93 -36.99 -2.51 -15.91
CA LYS A 93 -38.09 -3.25 -16.53
C LYS A 93 -39.26 -3.23 -15.55
#